data_AF-A0AA37Q8Q1-F1
#
_entry.id   AF-A0AA37Q8Q1-F1
#
_cell.length_a   1.000
_cell.length_b   1.000
_cell.length_c   1.000
_cell.angle_alpha   90.00
_cell.angle_beta   90.00
_cell.angle_gamma   90.00
#
_symmetry.space_group_name_H-M   'P 1'
#
loop_
_entity.id
_entity.type
_entity.pdbx_description
1 polymer ?
#
loop_
_entity_poly.entity_id
_entity_poly.type
_entity_poly.pdbx_seq_one_letter_code
_entity_poly.pdbx_strand_id
1 'polypeptide(L)'
;MVSGAGQSGDPGSTLATPLVVQVSSASGAPVAGVPVTFVVSSGSATVTTGTAVTDAAGRAQTQVVLGSVAGPVQVTASVAGTSLTTTLGATIAATATACDPATAGTLTPGQVMAPAGTTLCVNGGATGGEFALVAFNAATTPRSRSAFVVRPTGIETVSGAPLRPSANVLDGRRALLAAIGQRPAGAAFGARVREAAARELRPRFGAARGWLASRGTAAEGPRRAVIPGNVSVGQLVTLNANGDVACSRPDNRVSRVAAVSNRAIVVADTTNPMGGFTDADYAAIAATFDTLVYAVDVRNFGAPTDIDGNGKVVLYYTAAVNALTPKNSDFYIGGFFTPRDLFPTRGTSASPDACAASNVAEMFYLLVPDPGGMINGNRYSKSFVTNVTIATVAHEFEHLINASRRLYVNTSADDYEATWLDEGLAHVAEELVFLARTGLQPRQNLDATMLRSTPPIATAFTEQAIDNFDRLGLFLEGPTRNSPYADDDSLATRGATWAFLRYAADQQQATAQETLWQRLVNGTASGLPNLHAVFGTDVATRFRDWATMLLMDDVPGADARFQMLSWNLRSVFAAIDGSGTYPLQTTALVSGSSSTASILAGGAAYMRFGVGAGRTASLTWEALPPTVTLSLVRLR
;
A
#
# COMPACT_ATOMS: atom_id res chain seq x y z
N MET A 1 -21.31 -9.39 -25.68
CA MET A 1 -20.77 -10.65 -25.10
C MET A 1 -21.06 -10.66 -23.61
N VAL A 2 -21.40 -11.81 -23.00
CA VAL A 2 -21.71 -11.92 -21.56
C VAL A 2 -20.61 -12.65 -20.80
N SER A 3 -20.14 -13.81 -21.28
CA SER A 3 -19.09 -14.61 -20.61
C SER A 3 -18.39 -15.60 -21.56
N GLY A 4 -17.25 -16.15 -21.13
CA GLY A 4 -16.57 -17.29 -21.77
C GLY A 4 -15.47 -17.00 -22.79
N ALA A 5 -15.23 -15.76 -23.23
CA ALA A 5 -14.10 -15.47 -24.13
C ALA A 5 -12.78 -15.34 -23.38
N GLY A 6 -11.68 -15.48 -24.12
CA GLY A 6 -10.31 -15.38 -23.59
C GLY A 6 -9.86 -16.62 -22.82
N GLN A 7 -10.58 -17.74 -22.93
CA GLN A 7 -10.20 -18.98 -22.28
C GLN A 7 -9.06 -19.68 -23.01
N SER A 8 -8.22 -20.39 -22.26
CA SER A 8 -7.13 -21.23 -22.76
C SER A 8 -7.30 -22.65 -22.23
N GLY A 9 -6.97 -23.65 -23.03
CA GLY A 9 -7.07 -25.07 -22.64
C GLY A 9 -6.01 -25.92 -23.32
N ASP A 10 -5.78 -27.12 -22.78
CA ASP A 10 -4.88 -28.09 -23.38
C ASP A 10 -5.45 -28.59 -24.72
N PRO A 11 -4.59 -29.04 -25.66
CA PRO A 11 -5.04 -29.70 -26.89
C PRO A 11 -6.07 -30.81 -26.60
N GLY A 12 -7.23 -30.75 -27.26
CA GLY A 12 -8.32 -31.72 -27.08
C GLY A 12 -9.27 -31.46 -25.90
N SER A 13 -9.02 -30.45 -25.06
CA SER A 13 -9.84 -30.19 -23.87
C SER A 13 -11.13 -29.41 -24.17
N THR A 14 -12.15 -29.59 -23.34
CA THR A 14 -13.35 -28.74 -23.35
C THR A 14 -13.10 -27.51 -22.50
N LEU A 15 -13.43 -26.31 -23.00
CA LEU A 15 -13.29 -25.08 -22.21
C LEU A 15 -14.15 -25.14 -20.94
N ALA A 16 -13.70 -24.56 -19.83
CA ALA A 16 -14.39 -24.70 -18.54
C ALA A 16 -15.69 -23.89 -18.46
N THR A 17 -15.76 -22.75 -19.16
CA THR A 17 -16.94 -21.88 -19.21
C THR A 17 -17.55 -21.93 -20.62
N PRO A 18 -18.88 -22.03 -20.78
CA PRO A 18 -19.50 -21.88 -22.10
C PRO A 18 -19.34 -20.46 -22.63
N LEU A 19 -19.33 -20.30 -23.96
CA LEU A 19 -19.43 -18.99 -24.60
C LEU A 19 -20.87 -18.51 -24.51
N VAL A 20 -21.09 -17.31 -23.95
CA VAL A 20 -22.42 -16.71 -23.80
C VAL A 20 -22.47 -15.34 -24.46
N VAL A 21 -23.44 -15.15 -25.35
CA VAL A 21 -23.76 -13.87 -26.00
C VAL A 21 -25.19 -13.45 -25.64
N GLN A 22 -25.46 -12.14 -25.69
CA GLN A 22 -26.78 -11.57 -25.46
C GLN A 22 -27.21 -10.77 -26.68
N VAL A 23 -28.45 -10.98 -27.12
CA VAL A 23 -29.11 -10.22 -28.17
C VAL A 23 -30.01 -9.18 -27.52
N SER A 24 -29.81 -7.91 -27.91
CA SER A 24 -30.59 -6.77 -27.43
C SER A 24 -31.19 -6.00 -28.60
N SER A 25 -32.36 -5.41 -28.38
CA SER A 25 -33.00 -4.47 -29.29
C SER A 25 -32.26 -3.12 -29.32
N ALA A 26 -32.62 -2.25 -30.26
CA ALA A 26 -32.04 -0.91 -30.39
C ALA A 26 -32.24 -0.03 -29.13
N SER A 27 -33.25 -0.31 -28.31
CA SER A 27 -33.49 0.36 -27.03
C SER A 27 -32.79 -0.32 -25.83
N GLY A 28 -31.95 -1.32 -26.07
CA GLY A 28 -31.19 -2.03 -25.04
C GLY A 28 -31.93 -3.17 -24.34
N ALA A 29 -33.22 -3.40 -24.63
CA ALA A 29 -33.99 -4.49 -24.01
C ALA A 29 -33.59 -5.87 -24.59
N PRO A 30 -33.48 -6.93 -23.77
CA PRO A 30 -33.14 -8.28 -24.23
C PRO A 30 -34.21 -8.86 -25.15
N VAL A 31 -33.78 -9.64 -26.16
CA VAL A 31 -34.70 -10.24 -27.15
C VAL A 31 -34.65 -11.77 -27.04
N ALA A 32 -35.76 -12.37 -26.60
CA ALA A 32 -35.93 -13.83 -26.47
C ALA A 32 -36.38 -14.48 -27.79
N GLY A 33 -36.10 -15.78 -27.96
CA GLY A 33 -36.59 -16.56 -29.10
C GLY A 33 -35.80 -16.38 -30.40
N VAL A 34 -34.64 -15.73 -30.34
CA VAL A 34 -33.82 -15.44 -31.53
C VAL A 34 -32.74 -16.51 -31.72
N PRO A 35 -32.64 -17.15 -32.89
CA PRO A 35 -31.58 -18.12 -33.16
C PRO A 35 -30.23 -17.41 -33.39
N VAL A 36 -29.22 -17.85 -32.64
CA VAL A 36 -27.83 -17.44 -32.74
C VAL A 36 -26.98 -18.61 -33.21
N THR A 37 -26.29 -18.45 -34.33
CA THR A 37 -25.38 -19.45 -34.89
C THR A 37 -23.96 -19.21 -34.42
N PHE A 38 -23.28 -20.25 -33.94
CA PHE A 38 -21.88 -20.23 -33.55
C PHE A 38 -21.04 -21.01 -34.55
N VAL A 39 -20.00 -20.37 -35.10
CA VAL A 39 -19.09 -20.98 -36.07
C VAL A 39 -17.65 -20.72 -35.64
N VAL A 40 -16.80 -21.75 -35.69
CA VAL A 40 -15.35 -21.57 -35.53
C VAL A 40 -14.82 -20.89 -36.78
N SER A 41 -14.51 -19.60 -36.67
CA SER A 41 -14.06 -18.76 -37.78
C SER A 41 -12.54 -18.82 -38.01
N SER A 42 -11.76 -19.26 -37.02
CA SER A 42 -10.34 -19.59 -37.18
C SER A 42 -9.85 -20.51 -36.06
N GLY A 43 -8.74 -21.22 -36.30
CA GLY A 43 -8.14 -22.16 -35.34
C GLY A 43 -8.77 -23.55 -35.37
N SER A 44 -8.25 -24.45 -34.54
CA SER A 44 -8.70 -25.86 -34.48
C SER A 44 -9.65 -26.04 -33.30
N ALA A 45 -10.96 -25.96 -33.49
CA ALA A 45 -11.92 -26.21 -32.41
C ALA A 45 -13.25 -26.70 -32.96
N THR A 46 -14.11 -27.20 -32.08
CA THR A 46 -15.51 -27.52 -32.39
C THR A 46 -16.43 -26.86 -31.37
N VAL A 47 -17.62 -26.47 -31.82
CA VAL A 47 -18.71 -26.02 -30.95
C VAL A 47 -19.72 -27.16 -30.79
N THR A 48 -20.13 -27.43 -29.56
CA THR A 48 -21.10 -28.50 -29.26
C THR A 48 -22.51 -28.16 -29.74
N THR A 49 -22.87 -26.88 -29.72
CA THR A 49 -24.16 -26.38 -30.21
C THR A 49 -23.92 -25.30 -31.26
N GLY A 50 -24.09 -25.67 -32.54
CA GLY A 50 -23.85 -24.76 -33.66
C GLY A 50 -24.94 -23.68 -33.80
N THR A 51 -26.13 -23.87 -33.22
CA THR A 51 -27.18 -22.84 -33.15
C THR A 51 -27.95 -22.97 -31.86
N ALA A 52 -28.09 -21.88 -31.11
CA ALA A 52 -28.84 -21.81 -29.86
C ALA A 52 -29.86 -20.66 -29.91
N VAL A 53 -31.01 -20.84 -29.27
CA VAL A 53 -32.08 -19.84 -29.22
C VAL A 53 -31.94 -19.00 -27.94
N THR A 54 -32.13 -17.69 -28.04
CA THR A 54 -32.02 -16.80 -26.87
C THR A 54 -33.11 -17.04 -25.83
N ASP A 55 -32.73 -17.05 -24.55
CA ASP A 55 -33.65 -17.16 -23.41
C ASP A 55 -34.38 -15.84 -23.08
N ALA A 56 -35.15 -15.81 -21.98
CA ALA A 56 -35.88 -14.62 -21.52
C ALA A 56 -34.98 -13.42 -21.17
N ALA A 57 -33.68 -13.66 -20.88
CA ALA A 57 -32.68 -12.62 -20.68
C ALA A 57 -31.94 -12.25 -22.00
N GLY A 58 -32.38 -12.78 -23.13
CA GLY A 58 -31.80 -12.57 -24.45
C GLY A 58 -30.49 -13.32 -24.66
N ARG A 59 -30.17 -14.36 -23.87
CA ARG A 59 -28.87 -15.05 -23.89
C ARG A 59 -28.89 -16.35 -24.67
N ALA A 60 -27.87 -16.57 -25.49
CA ALA A 60 -27.61 -17.82 -26.18
C ALA A 60 -26.19 -18.31 -25.85
N GLN A 61 -26.00 -19.62 -25.75
CA GLN A 61 -24.73 -20.20 -25.31
C GLN A 61 -24.31 -21.44 -26.11
N THR A 62 -23.00 -21.71 -26.12
CA THR A 62 -22.41 -22.92 -26.69
C THR A 62 -21.16 -23.36 -25.92
N GLN A 63 -20.87 -24.67 -25.87
CA GLN A 63 -19.61 -25.19 -25.34
C GLN A 63 -18.58 -25.35 -26.46
N VAL A 64 -17.32 -25.01 -26.19
CA VAL A 64 -16.21 -25.18 -27.15
C VAL A 64 -15.31 -26.31 -26.71
N VAL A 65 -14.98 -27.21 -27.64
CA VAL A 65 -13.96 -28.24 -27.50
C VAL A 65 -12.76 -27.85 -28.37
N LEU A 66 -11.59 -27.74 -27.75
CA LEU A 66 -10.36 -27.38 -28.43
C LEU A 66 -9.83 -28.57 -29.24
N GLY A 67 -9.30 -28.29 -30.43
CA GLY A 67 -8.58 -29.25 -31.26
C GLY A 67 -7.15 -29.48 -30.79
N SER A 68 -6.38 -30.21 -31.61
CA SER A 68 -5.03 -30.68 -31.25
C SER A 68 -3.89 -29.72 -31.61
N VAL A 69 -4.17 -28.66 -32.37
CA VAL A 69 -3.15 -27.74 -32.91
C VAL A 69 -3.10 -26.47 -32.07
N ALA A 70 -1.95 -26.21 -31.46
CA ALA A 70 -1.71 -25.01 -30.67
C ALA A 70 -1.93 -23.73 -31.48
N GLY A 71 -2.49 -22.69 -30.85
CA GLY A 71 -2.73 -21.40 -31.48
C GLY A 71 -4.09 -20.79 -31.15
N PRO A 72 -4.37 -19.57 -31.66
CA PRO A 72 -5.61 -18.87 -31.41
C PRO A 72 -6.79 -19.55 -32.13
N VAL A 73 -7.92 -19.63 -31.41
CA VAL A 73 -9.23 -20.06 -31.88
C VAL A 73 -10.16 -18.86 -31.84
N GLN A 74 -10.94 -18.65 -32.90
CA GLN A 74 -11.99 -17.64 -32.92
C GLN A 74 -13.32 -18.30 -33.20
N VAL A 75 -14.34 -17.98 -32.40
CA VAL A 75 -15.73 -18.39 -32.60
C VAL A 75 -16.56 -17.16 -32.91
N THR A 76 -17.18 -17.13 -34.08
CA THR A 76 -18.12 -16.07 -34.47
C THR A 76 -19.53 -16.49 -34.10
N ALA A 77 -20.24 -15.63 -33.36
CA ALA A 77 -21.67 -15.74 -33.12
C ALA A 77 -22.42 -14.77 -34.05
N SER A 78 -23.43 -15.25 -34.77
CA SER A 78 -24.25 -14.45 -35.69
C SER A 78 -25.74 -14.65 -35.44
N VAL A 79 -26.53 -13.59 -35.61
CA VAL A 79 -27.98 -13.63 -35.47
C VAL A 79 -28.62 -13.85 -36.84
N ALA A 80 -29.38 -14.93 -37.00
CA ALA A 80 -29.97 -15.29 -38.30
C ALA A 80 -30.88 -14.18 -38.84
N GLY A 81 -30.76 -13.89 -40.15
CA GLY A 81 -31.56 -12.85 -40.81
C GLY A 81 -31.13 -11.41 -40.54
N THR A 82 -29.98 -11.18 -39.89
CA THR A 82 -29.43 -9.84 -39.62
C THR A 82 -27.93 -9.77 -39.92
N SER A 83 -27.34 -8.57 -39.86
CA SER A 83 -25.89 -8.36 -39.95
C SER A 83 -25.20 -8.37 -38.58
N LEU A 84 -25.89 -8.72 -37.49
CA LEU A 84 -25.33 -8.71 -36.13
C LEU A 84 -24.40 -9.91 -35.94
N THR A 85 -23.11 -9.63 -35.70
CA THR A 85 -22.09 -10.63 -35.41
C THR A 85 -21.15 -10.18 -34.29
N THR A 86 -20.53 -11.14 -33.60
CA THR A 86 -19.44 -10.89 -32.64
C THR A 86 -18.46 -12.06 -32.67
N THR A 87 -17.17 -11.78 -32.49
CA THR A 87 -16.11 -12.79 -32.46
C THR A 87 -15.60 -12.98 -31.03
N LEU A 88 -15.41 -14.23 -30.61
CA LEU A 88 -14.95 -14.63 -29.29
C LEU A 88 -13.67 -15.45 -29.43
N GLY A 89 -12.58 -15.01 -28.78
CA GLY A 89 -11.29 -15.69 -28.80
C GLY A 89 -11.17 -16.79 -27.75
N ALA A 90 -10.43 -17.84 -28.08
CA ALA A 90 -9.88 -18.85 -27.17
C ALA A 90 -8.47 -19.24 -27.65
N THR A 91 -7.68 -19.95 -26.82
CA THR A 91 -6.32 -20.38 -27.20
C THR A 91 -6.12 -21.87 -26.92
N ILE A 92 -5.56 -22.61 -27.89
CA ILE A 92 -5.01 -23.95 -27.66
C ILE A 92 -3.57 -23.80 -27.24
N ALA A 93 -3.26 -24.32 -26.05
CA ALA A 93 -1.90 -24.31 -25.56
C ALA A 93 -0.98 -25.24 -26.36
N ALA A 94 0.28 -24.84 -26.53
CA ALA A 94 1.31 -25.74 -27.05
C ALA A 94 1.53 -26.90 -26.06
N THR A 95 1.69 -28.12 -26.58
CA THR A 95 2.23 -29.23 -25.80
C THR A 95 3.62 -28.83 -25.31
N ALA A 96 3.86 -28.89 -24.01
CA ALA A 96 5.15 -28.54 -23.44
C ALA A 96 6.25 -29.41 -24.07
N THR A 97 7.17 -28.80 -24.82
CA THR A 97 8.35 -29.50 -25.32
C THR A 97 9.13 -30.02 -24.11
N ALA A 98 9.47 -31.32 -24.11
CA ALA A 98 10.29 -31.89 -23.05
C ALA A 98 11.61 -31.12 -22.95
N CYS A 99 11.98 -30.69 -21.75
CA CYS A 99 13.21 -29.92 -21.55
C CYS A 99 14.44 -30.76 -21.87
N ASP A 100 15.25 -30.29 -22.80
CA ASP A 100 16.57 -30.85 -23.04
C ASP A 100 17.47 -30.57 -21.83
N PRO A 101 17.95 -31.60 -21.11
CA PRO A 101 18.83 -31.42 -19.97
C PRO A 101 20.13 -30.67 -20.29
N ALA A 102 20.59 -30.68 -21.54
CA ALA A 102 21.77 -29.95 -21.97
C ALA A 102 21.56 -28.42 -22.02
N THR A 103 20.31 -27.96 -22.09
CA THR A 103 19.96 -26.53 -22.17
C THR A 103 19.22 -26.01 -20.93
N ALA A 104 18.88 -26.91 -19.99
CA ALA A 104 18.21 -26.54 -18.76
C ALA A 104 19.13 -25.72 -17.84
N GLY A 105 18.66 -24.54 -17.43
CA GLY A 105 19.41 -23.66 -16.53
C GLY A 105 19.68 -24.35 -15.20
N THR A 106 20.94 -24.32 -14.74
CA THR A 106 21.31 -24.76 -13.39
C THR A 106 21.43 -23.52 -12.50
N LEU A 107 20.58 -23.44 -11.48
CA LEU A 107 20.65 -22.41 -10.43
C LEU A 107 21.25 -23.02 -9.18
N THR A 108 22.09 -22.29 -8.46
CA THR A 108 22.41 -22.59 -7.05
C THR A 108 21.37 -21.96 -6.13
N PRO A 109 21.21 -22.44 -4.88
CA PRO A 109 20.38 -21.76 -3.89
C PRO A 109 20.73 -20.26 -3.80
N GLY A 110 19.72 -19.41 -3.69
CA GLY A 110 19.89 -17.96 -3.68
C GLY A 110 19.89 -17.31 -5.08
N GLN A 111 20.11 -18.07 -6.15
CA GLN A 111 20.16 -17.48 -7.50
C GLN A 111 18.77 -17.17 -8.06
N VAL A 112 18.73 -16.07 -8.80
CA VAL A 112 17.56 -15.57 -9.53
C VAL A 112 17.93 -15.45 -11.01
N MET A 113 17.05 -15.93 -11.89
CA MET A 113 17.14 -15.70 -13.34
C MET A 113 15.84 -15.11 -13.89
N ALA A 114 15.94 -14.28 -14.92
CA ALA A 114 14.79 -13.84 -15.70
C ALA A 114 14.53 -14.86 -16.83
N PRO A 115 13.38 -15.54 -16.88
CA PRO A 115 13.05 -16.43 -17.99
C PRO A 115 12.93 -15.66 -19.31
N ALA A 116 13.37 -16.28 -20.40
CA ALA A 116 13.22 -15.75 -21.75
C ALA A 116 12.22 -16.60 -22.56
N GLY A 117 11.43 -15.95 -23.41
CA GLY A 117 10.43 -16.62 -24.25
C GLY A 117 9.22 -17.12 -23.47
N THR A 118 8.60 -18.19 -23.98
CA THR A 118 7.35 -18.79 -23.47
C THR A 118 7.54 -20.14 -22.78
N THR A 119 8.78 -20.60 -22.70
CA THR A 119 9.16 -21.90 -22.13
C THR A 119 10.40 -21.72 -21.27
N LEU A 120 10.35 -22.26 -20.06
CA LEU A 120 11.46 -22.28 -19.12
C LEU A 120 11.83 -23.74 -18.80
N CYS A 121 13.11 -24.04 -18.92
CA CYS A 121 13.67 -25.33 -18.56
C CYS A 121 14.57 -25.24 -17.33
N VAL A 122 14.26 -26.05 -16.33
CA VAL A 122 14.91 -26.04 -15.01
C VAL A 122 15.49 -27.41 -14.70
N ASN A 123 16.73 -27.43 -14.22
CA ASN A 123 17.41 -28.64 -13.76
C ASN A 123 17.41 -28.70 -12.22
N GLY A 124 17.03 -29.85 -11.64
CA GLY A 124 17.04 -30.07 -10.19
C GLY A 124 18.46 -30.19 -9.60
N GLY A 125 19.48 -30.35 -10.44
CA GLY A 125 20.86 -30.60 -10.01
C GLY A 125 21.01 -31.97 -9.35
N ALA A 126 22.16 -32.18 -8.70
CA ALA A 126 22.50 -33.47 -8.10
C ALA A 126 21.60 -33.87 -6.91
N THR A 127 21.04 -32.89 -6.20
CA THR A 127 20.27 -33.10 -4.97
C THR A 127 18.76 -32.86 -5.13
N GLY A 128 18.33 -32.41 -6.30
CA GLY A 128 17.03 -31.76 -6.46
C GLY A 128 17.05 -30.35 -5.88
N GLY A 129 15.94 -29.64 -6.03
CA GLY A 129 15.80 -28.28 -5.51
C GLY A 129 14.37 -27.80 -5.46
N GLU A 130 14.15 -26.78 -4.64
CA GLU A 130 12.88 -26.06 -4.58
C GLU A 130 13.03 -24.71 -5.29
N PHE A 131 12.07 -24.41 -6.14
CA PHE A 131 12.04 -23.23 -6.98
C PHE A 131 10.75 -22.45 -6.79
N ALA A 132 10.78 -21.18 -7.18
CA ALA A 132 9.56 -20.43 -7.39
C ALA A 132 9.63 -19.56 -8.64
N LEU A 133 8.52 -19.47 -9.35
CA LEU A 133 8.30 -18.47 -10.39
C LEU A 133 7.56 -17.28 -9.75
N VAL A 134 8.27 -16.16 -9.61
CA VAL A 134 7.73 -14.88 -9.17
C VAL A 134 7.26 -14.11 -10.39
N ALA A 135 5.98 -13.77 -10.44
CA ALA A 135 5.41 -12.94 -11.49
C ALA A 135 5.02 -11.59 -10.92
N PHE A 136 5.59 -10.51 -11.44
CA PHE A 136 5.31 -9.13 -11.01
C PHE A 136 4.59 -8.37 -12.11
N ASN A 137 3.53 -7.64 -11.77
CA ASN A 137 2.80 -6.80 -12.72
C ASN A 137 3.23 -5.33 -12.55
N ALA A 138 4.06 -4.83 -13.46
CA ALA A 138 4.57 -3.45 -13.47
C ALA A 138 3.58 -2.41 -14.04
N ALA A 139 2.32 -2.78 -14.25
CA ALA A 139 1.30 -1.84 -14.72
C ALA A 139 1.11 -0.71 -13.70
N THR A 140 0.94 0.51 -14.20
CA THR A 140 0.71 1.71 -13.37
C THR A 140 -0.74 2.19 -13.40
N THR A 141 -1.56 1.62 -14.29
CA THR A 141 -2.98 1.95 -14.38
C THR A 141 -3.71 1.44 -13.14
N PRO A 142 -4.36 2.32 -12.34
CA PRO A 142 -5.03 1.93 -11.10
C PRO A 142 -6.03 0.80 -11.33
N ARG A 143 -6.01 -0.17 -10.41
CA ARG A 143 -6.90 -1.35 -10.39
C ARG A 143 -6.84 -2.28 -11.61
N SER A 144 -5.95 -2.01 -12.58
CA SER A 144 -5.75 -2.92 -13.71
C SER A 144 -5.20 -4.26 -13.24
N ARG A 145 -5.62 -5.34 -13.90
CA ARG A 145 -5.18 -6.71 -13.61
C ARG A 145 -4.59 -7.32 -14.86
N SER A 146 -3.47 -8.01 -14.69
CA SER A 146 -2.85 -8.82 -15.72
C SER A 146 -3.00 -10.29 -15.34
N ALA A 147 -3.40 -11.13 -16.29
CA ALA A 147 -3.56 -12.55 -16.06
C ALA A 147 -2.83 -13.38 -17.12
N PHE A 148 -2.31 -14.53 -16.70
CA PHE A 148 -1.68 -15.51 -17.59
C PHE A 148 -1.76 -16.91 -16.95
N VAL A 149 -1.56 -17.93 -17.78
CA VAL A 149 -1.61 -19.34 -17.38
C VAL A 149 -0.21 -19.94 -17.45
N VAL A 150 0.20 -20.61 -16.37
CA VAL A 150 1.43 -21.41 -16.30
C VAL A 150 1.06 -22.89 -16.37
N ARG A 151 1.75 -23.62 -17.25
CA ARG A 151 1.55 -25.05 -17.48
C ARG A 151 2.85 -25.80 -17.15
N PRO A 152 2.94 -26.39 -15.95
CA PRO A 152 4.12 -27.12 -15.50
C PRO A 152 4.12 -28.58 -15.97
N THR A 153 5.29 -29.12 -16.33
CA THR A 153 5.50 -30.54 -16.62
C THR A 153 6.80 -31.02 -15.99
N GLY A 154 6.81 -32.22 -15.40
CA GLY A 154 8.02 -32.81 -14.82
C GLY A 154 8.46 -32.19 -13.49
N ILE A 155 7.62 -31.34 -12.89
CA ILE A 155 7.84 -30.80 -11.54
C ILE A 155 7.36 -31.79 -10.47
N GLU A 156 7.86 -31.61 -9.26
CA GLU A 156 7.32 -32.21 -8.05
C GLU A 156 6.49 -31.16 -7.31
N THR A 157 5.31 -31.55 -6.83
CA THR A 157 4.53 -30.66 -5.96
C THR A 157 5.29 -30.52 -4.64
N VAL A 158 5.60 -29.29 -4.24
CA VAL A 158 6.27 -29.08 -2.96
C VAL A 158 5.29 -29.37 -1.83
N SER A 159 5.59 -30.42 -1.05
CA SER A 159 4.93 -30.69 0.22
C SER A 159 5.65 -29.94 1.33
N GLY A 160 5.01 -28.88 1.78
CA GLY A 160 5.36 -28.10 2.96
C GLY A 160 4.15 -27.21 3.19
N ALA A 161 3.92 -26.77 4.43
CA ALA A 161 2.95 -25.72 4.63
C ALA A 161 3.29 -24.55 3.65
N PRO A 162 2.33 -23.67 3.32
CA PRO A 162 2.73 -22.34 2.87
C PRO A 162 3.82 -21.83 3.81
N LEU A 163 4.53 -20.74 3.52
CA LEU A 163 5.38 -20.18 4.57
C LEU A 163 4.58 -19.80 5.85
N ARG A 164 3.24 -20.02 5.90
CA ARG A 164 2.30 -20.13 7.03
C ARG A 164 2.36 -21.44 7.86
N PRO A 165 1.84 -21.45 9.10
CA PRO A 165 1.51 -22.63 9.88
C PRO A 165 -0.02 -22.63 10.09
N SER A 166 -0.50 -23.60 10.83
CA SER A 166 -1.89 -23.66 11.28
C SER A 166 -2.25 -22.52 12.25
N ALA A 167 -3.45 -21.96 12.05
CA ALA A 167 -4.04 -20.84 12.77
C ALA A 167 -3.93 -20.95 14.29
N ASN A 168 -3.45 -19.89 14.97
CA ASN A 168 -3.70 -19.62 16.38
C ASN A 168 -3.44 -18.15 16.78
N VAL A 169 -4.31 -17.67 17.69
CA VAL A 169 -4.32 -16.47 18.58
C VAL A 169 -3.93 -15.08 18.01
N LEU A 170 -2.87 -14.91 17.22
CA LEU A 170 -2.46 -13.60 16.65
C LEU A 170 -2.92 -13.38 15.20
N ASP A 171 -3.39 -14.46 14.54
CA ASP A 171 -4.35 -14.37 13.43
C ASP A 171 -5.52 -13.45 13.78
N GLY A 172 -5.88 -13.35 15.07
CA GLY A 172 -6.86 -12.39 15.57
C GLY A 172 -6.48 -10.96 15.25
N ARG A 173 -5.26 -10.48 15.56
CA ARG A 173 -4.87 -9.07 15.34
C ARG A 173 -4.78 -8.74 13.85
N ARG A 174 -4.26 -9.64 13.02
CA ARG A 174 -4.15 -9.41 11.57
C ARG A 174 -5.46 -9.59 10.84
N ALA A 175 -6.25 -10.61 11.16
CA ALA A 175 -7.61 -10.72 10.64
C ALA A 175 -8.48 -9.54 11.10
N LEU A 176 -8.25 -9.02 12.32
CA LEU A 176 -8.87 -7.79 12.81
C LEU A 176 -8.39 -6.59 11.99
N LEU A 177 -7.08 -6.38 11.80
CA LEU A 177 -6.56 -5.29 10.96
C LEU A 177 -6.97 -5.42 9.49
N ALA A 178 -7.12 -6.64 8.96
CA ALA A 178 -7.67 -6.90 7.63
C ALA A 178 -9.16 -6.53 7.58
N ALA A 179 -9.93 -6.94 8.59
CA ALA A 179 -11.35 -6.61 8.70
C ALA A 179 -11.56 -5.10 8.91
N ILE A 180 -10.71 -4.44 9.71
CA ILE A 180 -10.65 -2.99 9.92
C ILE A 180 -10.26 -2.28 8.63
N GLY A 181 -9.20 -2.74 7.96
CA GLY A 181 -8.71 -2.17 6.70
C GLY A 181 -9.69 -2.35 5.54
N GLN A 182 -10.58 -3.36 5.63
CA GLN A 182 -11.73 -3.52 4.76
C GLN A 182 -13.00 -2.79 5.27
N ARG A 183 -13.02 -2.32 6.52
CA ARG A 183 -14.15 -1.57 7.07
C ARG A 183 -14.02 -0.10 6.67
N PRO A 184 -15.06 0.48 6.05
CA PRO A 184 -14.94 1.76 5.40
C PRO A 184 -14.66 2.93 6.37
N ALA A 185 -14.96 2.85 7.66
CA ALA A 185 -15.03 4.06 8.49
C ALA A 185 -13.69 4.80 8.71
N GLY A 186 -12.61 4.12 9.08
CA GLY A 186 -11.30 4.74 9.35
C GLY A 186 -10.59 5.19 8.07
N ALA A 187 -10.47 4.28 7.10
CA ALA A 187 -9.94 4.60 5.77
C ALA A 187 -10.78 5.67 5.05
N ALA A 188 -12.11 5.68 5.23
CA ALA A 188 -12.94 6.75 4.67
C ALA A 188 -12.72 8.09 5.38
N PHE A 189 -12.33 8.13 6.65
CA PHE A 189 -12.00 9.42 7.29
C PHE A 189 -10.73 10.00 6.65
N GLY A 190 -9.64 9.24 6.58
CA GLY A 190 -8.41 9.68 5.90
C GLY A 190 -8.67 10.08 4.45
N ALA A 191 -9.43 9.27 3.70
CA ALA A 191 -9.83 9.59 2.33
C ALA A 191 -10.67 10.89 2.24
N ARG A 192 -11.59 11.14 3.17
CA ARG A 192 -12.39 12.38 3.20
C ARG A 192 -11.53 13.60 3.48
N VAL A 193 -10.58 13.53 4.42
CA VAL A 193 -9.63 14.62 4.70
C VAL A 193 -8.84 14.98 3.43
N ARG A 194 -8.35 13.97 2.71
CA ARG A 194 -7.56 14.14 1.47
C ARG A 194 -8.40 14.66 0.31
N GLU A 195 -9.63 14.14 0.15
CA GLU A 195 -10.56 14.64 -0.86
C GLU A 195 -10.94 16.10 -0.59
N ALA A 196 -11.17 16.47 0.67
CA ALA A 196 -11.39 17.85 1.07
C ALA A 196 -10.16 18.73 0.76
N ALA A 197 -8.94 18.25 1.00
CA ALA A 197 -7.73 18.97 0.65
C ALA A 197 -7.59 19.18 -0.86
N ALA A 198 -7.81 18.14 -1.67
CA ALA A 198 -7.76 18.25 -3.13
C ALA A 198 -8.83 19.20 -3.69
N ARG A 199 -10.05 19.16 -3.15
CA ARG A 199 -11.18 19.97 -3.61
C ARG A 199 -11.14 21.42 -3.13
N GLU A 200 -10.79 21.64 -1.87
CA GLU A 200 -10.91 22.94 -1.21
C GLU A 200 -9.56 23.64 -1.01
N LEU A 201 -8.44 22.93 -0.89
CA LEU A 201 -7.16 23.54 -0.55
C LEU A 201 -6.22 23.66 -1.76
N ARG A 202 -6.17 22.65 -2.64
CA ARG A 202 -5.33 22.69 -3.85
C ARG A 202 -5.55 23.97 -4.69
N PRO A 203 -6.79 24.41 -4.98
CA PRO A 203 -7.01 25.65 -5.73
C PRO A 203 -6.49 26.92 -5.04
N ARG A 204 -6.23 26.86 -3.72
CA ARG A 204 -5.80 27.98 -2.88
C ARG A 204 -4.28 28.06 -2.70
N PHE A 205 -3.49 27.19 -3.34
CA PHE A 205 -2.01 27.19 -3.18
C PHE A 205 -1.40 28.55 -3.51
N GLY A 206 -1.81 29.16 -4.63
CA GLY A 206 -1.35 30.49 -5.03
C GLY A 206 -1.67 31.55 -3.97
N ALA A 207 -2.84 31.47 -3.36
CA ALA A 207 -3.27 32.38 -2.31
C ALA A 207 -2.47 32.25 -1.03
N ALA A 208 -2.25 31.01 -0.58
CA ALA A 208 -1.45 30.70 0.58
C ALA A 208 -0.01 31.22 0.39
N ARG A 209 0.60 30.98 -0.78
CA ARG A 209 1.94 31.46 -1.13
C ARG A 209 2.02 32.98 -1.18
N GLY A 210 1.05 33.63 -1.82
CA GLY A 210 0.98 35.09 -1.90
C GLY A 210 0.85 35.73 -0.52
N TRP A 211 0.04 35.13 0.36
CA TRP A 211 -0.10 35.55 1.76
C TRP A 211 1.19 35.38 2.56
N LEU A 212 1.88 34.24 2.43
CA LEU A 212 3.18 34.05 3.07
C LEU A 212 4.22 35.07 2.59
N ALA A 213 4.23 35.37 1.28
CA ALA A 213 5.14 36.33 0.67
C ALA A 213 4.85 37.80 1.06
N SER A 214 3.60 38.15 1.40
CA SER A 214 3.24 39.51 1.85
C SER A 214 3.67 39.82 3.29
N ARG A 215 4.24 38.85 4.02
CA ARG A 215 4.65 39.02 5.41
C ARG A 215 5.66 40.15 5.57
N GLY A 216 5.35 41.03 6.53
CA GLY A 216 6.21 42.18 6.88
C GLY A 216 5.91 43.44 6.07
N THR A 217 4.93 43.41 5.16
CA THR A 217 4.41 44.62 4.52
C THR A 217 3.36 45.31 5.39
N ALA A 218 3.22 46.64 5.27
CA ALA A 218 2.27 47.45 6.06
C ALA A 218 0.79 47.12 5.79
N ALA A 219 0.49 46.27 4.80
CA ALA A 219 -0.87 45.93 4.37
C ALA A 219 -1.53 44.83 5.23
N GLU A 220 -0.78 44.10 6.05
CA GLU A 220 -1.31 43.04 6.92
C GLU A 220 -1.16 43.41 8.40
N GLY A 221 -2.28 43.45 9.13
CA GLY A 221 -2.28 43.72 10.57
C GLY A 221 -1.53 42.66 11.42
N PRO A 222 -1.47 42.86 12.75
CA PRO A 222 -0.48 42.21 13.62
C PRO A 222 -0.74 40.75 14.04
N ARG A 223 -1.83 40.09 13.63
CA ARG A 223 -2.15 38.72 14.11
C ARG A 223 -1.79 37.66 13.08
N ARG A 224 -0.57 37.13 13.21
CA ARG A 224 -0.01 36.05 12.36
C ARG A 224 -0.35 34.65 12.88
N ALA A 225 -0.21 34.43 14.18
CA ALA A 225 -0.51 33.17 14.83
C ALA A 225 -1.81 33.20 15.61
N VAL A 226 -2.60 32.13 15.49
CA VAL A 226 -3.72 31.87 16.42
C VAL A 226 -3.19 31.64 17.84
N ILE A 227 -2.00 31.04 17.96
CA ILE A 227 -1.29 30.88 19.23
C ILE A 227 0.08 31.58 19.15
N PRO A 228 0.30 32.67 19.91
CA PRO A 228 1.56 33.40 19.86
C PRO A 228 2.71 32.61 20.52
N GLY A 229 3.95 32.80 20.07
CA GLY A 229 5.10 32.03 20.59
C GLY A 229 5.46 32.27 22.05
N ASN A 230 5.00 33.38 22.63
CA ASN A 230 5.13 33.71 24.06
C ASN A 230 3.88 33.33 24.87
N VAL A 231 3.04 32.43 24.36
CA VAL A 231 1.85 31.93 25.06
C VAL A 231 2.24 31.29 26.40
N SER A 232 1.40 31.49 27.42
CA SER A 232 1.63 30.92 28.76
C SER A 232 0.85 29.63 28.97
N VAL A 233 1.42 28.68 29.72
CA VAL A 233 0.69 27.50 30.20
C VAL A 233 -0.54 27.96 31.00
N GLY A 234 -1.69 27.35 30.74
CA GLY A 234 -2.97 27.74 31.33
C GLY A 234 -3.79 28.71 30.47
N GLN A 235 -3.19 29.37 29.48
CA GLN A 235 -3.91 30.29 28.61
C GLN A 235 -4.94 29.55 27.76
N LEU A 236 -6.15 30.12 27.64
CA LEU A 236 -7.19 29.60 26.76
C LEU A 236 -7.00 30.10 25.32
N VAL A 237 -7.23 29.19 24.38
CA VAL A 237 -7.23 29.40 22.93
C VAL A 237 -8.47 28.75 22.34
N THR A 238 -8.82 29.08 21.10
CA THR A 238 -9.91 28.41 20.38
C THR A 238 -9.36 27.87 19.08
N LEU A 239 -9.50 26.55 18.88
CA LEU A 239 -9.02 25.85 17.69
C LEU A 239 -10.18 25.12 17.04
N ASN A 240 -10.23 25.17 15.71
CA ASN A 240 -11.11 24.33 14.90
C ASN A 240 -10.61 22.88 14.96
N ALA A 241 -11.49 21.93 15.30
CA ALA A 241 -11.19 20.50 15.36
C ALA A 241 -11.85 19.67 14.26
N ASN A 242 -12.51 20.32 13.28
CA ASN A 242 -13.21 19.63 12.21
C ASN A 242 -12.20 18.91 11.30
N GLY A 243 -12.36 17.60 11.08
CA GLY A 243 -11.53 16.82 10.14
C GLY A 243 -12.19 16.58 8.77
N ASP A 244 -13.52 16.68 8.66
CA ASP A 244 -14.26 16.28 7.46
C ASP A 244 -14.42 17.39 6.41
N VAL A 245 -14.41 18.66 6.84
CA VAL A 245 -14.55 19.83 5.94
C VAL A 245 -13.39 20.78 6.18
N ALA A 246 -12.77 21.24 5.08
CA ALA A 246 -11.60 22.10 5.17
C ALA A 246 -12.01 23.55 5.46
N CYS A 247 -12.56 24.28 4.50
CA CYS A 247 -12.63 25.75 4.62
C CYS A 247 -13.94 26.31 5.14
N SER A 248 -14.87 25.46 5.58
CA SER A 248 -16.16 25.86 6.14
C SER A 248 -16.57 25.00 7.33
N ARG A 249 -17.59 25.44 8.07
CA ARG A 249 -18.18 24.72 9.22
C ARG A 249 -17.14 24.36 10.31
N PRO A 250 -16.43 25.34 10.88
CA PRO A 250 -15.46 25.05 11.92
C PRO A 250 -16.15 24.43 13.14
N ASP A 251 -15.53 23.41 13.72
CA ASP A 251 -15.85 22.87 15.03
C ASP A 251 -14.91 23.55 16.05
N ASN A 252 -15.26 24.78 16.42
CA ASN A 252 -14.42 25.60 17.29
C ASN A 252 -14.53 25.12 18.74
N ARG A 253 -13.39 24.79 19.34
CA ARG A 253 -13.31 24.28 20.71
C ARG A 253 -12.41 25.14 21.55
N VAL A 254 -12.90 25.49 22.75
CA VAL A 254 -12.12 26.20 23.76
C VAL A 254 -11.13 25.20 24.37
N SER A 255 -9.87 25.54 24.28
CA SER A 255 -8.76 24.66 24.64
C SER A 255 -7.75 25.42 25.47
N ARG A 256 -6.98 24.71 26.28
CA ARG A 256 -5.96 25.28 27.16
C ARG A 256 -4.58 24.88 26.68
N VAL A 257 -3.62 25.81 26.73
CA VAL A 257 -2.20 25.47 26.59
C VAL A 257 -1.77 24.66 27.82
N ALA A 258 -1.47 23.38 27.60
CA ALA A 258 -1.13 22.43 28.64
C ALA A 258 0.38 22.33 28.87
N ALA A 259 1.19 22.52 27.83
CA ALA A 259 2.64 22.60 27.93
C ALA A 259 3.22 23.45 26.79
N VAL A 260 4.39 24.04 27.03
CA VAL A 260 5.19 24.75 26.02
C VAL A 260 6.64 24.28 26.15
N SER A 261 7.23 23.80 25.07
CA SER A 261 8.64 23.39 24.98
C SER A 261 9.39 24.27 23.97
N ASN A 262 10.60 23.89 23.58
CA ASN A 262 11.35 24.65 22.57
C ASN A 262 10.71 24.52 21.19
N ARG A 263 10.20 23.33 20.83
CA ARG A 263 9.63 23.05 19.50
C ARG A 263 8.12 22.82 19.49
N ALA A 264 7.46 22.66 20.63
CA ALA A 264 6.02 22.38 20.69
C ALA A 264 5.23 23.33 21.58
N ILE A 265 3.95 23.50 21.21
CA ILE A 265 2.88 23.97 22.08
C ILE A 265 1.87 22.84 22.18
N VAL A 266 1.73 22.25 23.36
CA VAL A 266 0.72 21.22 23.60
C VAL A 266 -0.57 21.88 24.04
N VAL A 267 -1.64 21.66 23.29
CA VAL A 267 -2.95 22.23 23.55
C VAL A 267 -3.92 21.11 23.89
N ALA A 268 -4.68 21.26 24.96
CA ALA A 268 -5.67 20.29 25.39
C ALA A 268 -7.07 20.91 25.37
N ASP A 269 -7.99 20.30 24.64
CA ASP A 269 -9.41 20.65 24.64
C ASP A 269 -9.98 20.62 26.08
N THR A 270 -10.67 21.69 26.47
CA THR A 270 -11.24 21.79 27.83
C THR A 270 -12.41 20.83 28.07
N THR A 271 -12.94 20.22 27.00
CA THR A 271 -14.00 19.21 27.04
C THR A 271 -13.46 17.77 27.04
N ASN A 272 -12.13 17.58 27.09
CA ASN A 272 -11.53 16.25 27.16
C ASN A 272 -12.04 15.45 28.37
N PRO A 273 -12.19 14.11 28.25
CA PRO A 273 -12.68 13.27 29.33
C PRO A 273 -11.83 13.35 30.61
N MET A 274 -12.49 13.21 31.76
CA MET A 274 -11.80 13.14 33.06
C MET A 274 -10.94 11.88 33.18
N GLY A 275 -9.86 11.96 33.98
CA GLY A 275 -8.90 10.86 34.12
C GLY A 275 -7.91 10.74 32.96
N GLY A 276 -7.85 11.75 32.09
CA GLY A 276 -6.89 11.87 31.00
C GLY A 276 -5.48 12.28 31.43
N PHE A 277 -4.71 12.80 30.48
CA PHE A 277 -3.36 13.32 30.72
C PHE A 277 -3.37 14.54 31.65
N THR A 278 -2.38 14.60 32.53
CA THR A 278 -2.04 15.74 33.38
C THR A 278 -1.05 16.68 32.66
N ASP A 279 -0.87 17.89 33.19
CA ASP A 279 0.12 18.85 32.66
C ASP A 279 1.54 18.28 32.65
N ALA A 280 1.89 17.44 33.63
CA ALA A 280 3.17 16.75 33.67
C ALA A 280 3.32 15.73 32.54
N ASP A 281 2.23 15.01 32.19
CA ASP A 281 2.24 14.09 31.05
C ASP A 281 2.40 14.86 29.72
N TYR A 282 1.66 15.96 29.56
CA TYR A 282 1.79 16.81 28.37
C TYR A 282 3.18 17.45 28.26
N ALA A 283 3.80 17.86 29.37
CA ALA A 283 5.16 18.36 29.38
C ALA A 283 6.18 17.26 29.00
N ALA A 284 5.99 16.02 29.47
CA ALA A 284 6.82 14.89 29.08
C ALA A 284 6.70 14.58 27.57
N ILE A 285 5.48 14.59 27.04
CA ILE A 285 5.21 14.44 25.60
C ILE A 285 5.92 15.55 24.80
N ALA A 286 5.80 16.81 25.23
CA ALA A 286 6.47 17.93 24.57
C ALA A 286 8.00 17.78 24.57
N ALA A 287 8.58 17.31 25.68
CA ALA A 287 10.01 17.03 25.77
C ALA A 287 10.44 15.87 24.85
N THR A 288 9.64 14.80 24.75
CA THR A 288 9.90 13.70 23.81
C THR A 288 9.78 14.16 22.36
N PHE A 289 8.81 15.02 22.04
CA PHE A 289 8.71 15.61 20.71
C PHE A 289 9.97 16.40 20.37
N ASP A 290 10.42 17.31 21.24
CA ASP A 290 11.61 18.13 21.03
C ASP A 290 12.89 17.28 20.81
N THR A 291 13.08 16.26 21.64
CA THR A 291 14.37 15.54 21.75
C THR A 291 14.47 14.32 20.86
N LEU A 292 13.34 13.72 20.46
CA LEU A 292 13.29 12.52 19.65
C LEU A 292 12.60 12.79 18.32
N VAL A 293 11.28 13.04 18.32
CA VAL A 293 10.49 13.06 17.08
C VAL A 293 10.88 14.22 16.16
N TYR A 294 10.87 15.46 16.68
CA TYR A 294 11.27 16.64 15.90
C TYR A 294 12.70 16.50 15.36
N ALA A 295 13.62 16.01 16.20
CA ALA A 295 15.01 15.83 15.81
C ALA A 295 15.18 14.79 14.69
N VAL A 296 14.47 13.66 14.76
CA VAL A 296 14.53 12.60 13.76
C VAL A 296 13.87 13.04 12.46
N ASP A 297 12.64 13.56 12.52
CA ASP A 297 11.86 13.84 11.32
C ASP A 297 12.42 15.04 10.56
N VAL A 298 12.81 16.12 11.25
CA VAL A 298 13.41 17.28 10.58
C VAL A 298 14.74 16.93 9.94
N ARG A 299 15.53 16.05 10.56
CA ARG A 299 16.80 15.58 9.98
C ARG A 299 16.57 14.82 8.68
N ASN A 300 15.58 13.92 8.63
CA ASN A 300 15.36 13.03 7.49
C ASN A 300 14.47 13.63 6.40
N PHE A 301 13.50 14.48 6.75
CA PHE A 301 12.48 14.98 5.81
C PHE A 301 12.59 16.50 5.58
N GLY A 302 13.28 17.21 6.47
CA GLY A 302 13.38 18.67 6.48
C GLY A 302 12.40 19.31 7.46
N ALA A 303 12.57 20.60 7.72
CA ALA A 303 11.67 21.34 8.61
C ALA A 303 10.37 21.75 7.90
N PRO A 304 9.23 21.82 8.60
CA PRO A 304 8.08 22.54 8.09
C PRO A 304 8.41 24.04 7.99
N THR A 305 7.73 24.75 7.10
CA THR A 305 7.73 26.21 7.09
C THR A 305 7.04 26.71 8.36
N ASP A 306 7.54 27.77 8.99
CA ASP A 306 6.90 28.45 10.13
C ASP A 306 5.90 29.50 9.60
N ILE A 307 4.66 29.06 9.40
CA ILE A 307 3.57 29.85 8.81
C ILE A 307 2.82 30.69 9.83
N ASP A 308 3.13 30.64 11.10
CA ASP A 308 2.48 31.49 12.09
C ASP A 308 3.47 32.42 12.81
N GLY A 309 4.77 32.15 12.67
CA GLY A 309 5.86 32.95 13.18
C GLY A 309 6.11 32.73 14.68
N ASN A 310 5.55 31.67 15.26
CA ASN A 310 5.76 31.32 16.67
C ASN A 310 6.95 30.35 16.88
N GLY A 311 7.48 29.77 15.79
CA GLY A 311 8.63 28.86 15.79
C GLY A 311 8.37 27.49 16.42
N LYS A 312 7.10 27.08 16.57
CA LYS A 312 6.67 25.87 17.27
C LYS A 312 5.58 25.13 16.50
N VAL A 313 5.47 23.84 16.77
CA VAL A 313 4.41 22.97 16.26
C VAL A 313 3.34 22.77 17.33
N VAL A 314 2.07 22.88 16.98
CA VAL A 314 0.95 22.68 17.91
C VAL A 314 0.55 21.21 17.92
N LEU A 315 0.68 20.57 19.08
CA LEU A 315 0.20 19.20 19.33
C LEU A 315 -1.18 19.31 20.00
N TYR A 316 -2.25 19.12 19.23
CA TYR A 316 -3.61 19.37 19.72
C TYR A 316 -4.35 18.10 20.16
N TYR A 317 -4.44 17.91 21.46
CA TYR A 317 -5.14 16.81 22.10
C TYR A 317 -6.62 17.14 22.32
N THR A 318 -7.51 16.44 21.61
CA THR A 318 -8.95 16.74 21.63
C THR A 318 -9.83 15.51 21.55
N ALA A 319 -10.92 15.53 22.31
CA ALA A 319 -12.06 14.62 22.24
C ALA A 319 -12.63 14.47 20.83
N ALA A 320 -12.34 15.40 19.90
CA ALA A 320 -12.73 15.28 18.49
C ALA A 320 -12.15 14.01 17.88
N VAL A 321 -10.88 13.71 18.17
CA VAL A 321 -10.19 12.54 17.62
C VAL A 321 -10.84 11.25 18.14
N ASN A 322 -11.17 11.19 19.43
CA ASN A 322 -11.92 10.06 20.00
C ASN A 322 -13.27 9.87 19.29
N ALA A 323 -13.98 10.96 18.98
CA ALA A 323 -15.29 10.92 18.33
C ALA A 323 -15.25 10.40 16.89
N LEU A 324 -14.09 10.46 16.23
CA LEU A 324 -13.87 9.87 14.91
C LEU A 324 -13.93 8.35 14.92
N THR A 325 -13.72 7.72 16.07
CA THR A 325 -13.84 6.27 16.21
C THR A 325 -15.28 5.90 16.59
N PRO A 326 -16.04 5.20 15.71
CA PRO A 326 -17.41 4.81 16.02
C PRO A 326 -17.49 3.89 17.24
N LYS A 327 -18.66 3.84 17.89
CA LYS A 327 -18.93 2.92 19.00
C LYS A 327 -18.71 1.46 18.59
N ASN A 328 -18.12 0.65 19.46
CA ASN A 328 -17.85 -0.78 19.25
C ASN A 328 -16.94 -1.06 18.04
N SER A 329 -16.04 -0.14 17.73
CA SER A 329 -15.03 -0.34 16.69
C SER A 329 -13.92 -1.25 17.20
N ASP A 330 -13.39 -2.06 16.30
CA ASP A 330 -12.18 -2.86 16.47
C ASP A 330 -10.89 -2.07 16.21
N PHE A 331 -11.02 -0.86 15.67
CA PHE A 331 -9.93 0.09 15.42
C PHE A 331 -10.09 1.37 16.24
N TYR A 332 -9.10 2.24 16.13
CA TYR A 332 -9.14 3.60 16.66
C TYR A 332 -8.40 4.55 15.71
N ILE A 333 -8.73 5.84 15.80
CA ILE A 333 -7.97 6.91 15.16
C ILE A 333 -7.02 7.48 16.22
N GLY A 334 -5.71 7.31 16.03
CA GLY A 334 -4.69 7.83 16.95
C GLY A 334 -4.46 9.34 16.80
N GLY A 335 -4.60 9.84 15.59
CA GLY A 335 -4.43 11.25 15.24
C GLY A 335 -4.82 11.50 13.80
N PHE A 336 -4.72 12.75 13.38
CA PHE A 336 -4.74 13.12 11.98
C PHE A 336 -4.06 14.46 11.75
N PHE A 337 -3.51 14.63 10.56
CA PHE A 337 -3.09 15.90 10.00
C PHE A 337 -4.09 16.35 8.93
N THR A 338 -4.33 17.67 8.86
CA THR A 338 -5.05 18.27 7.75
C THR A 338 -4.29 19.49 7.24
N PRO A 339 -4.00 19.59 5.92
CA PRO A 339 -3.29 20.74 5.36
C PRO A 339 -4.03 22.07 5.52
N ARG A 340 -5.32 22.05 5.88
CA ARG A 340 -6.15 23.25 6.04
C ARG A 340 -5.47 24.28 6.92
N ASP A 341 -4.88 23.84 8.02
CA ASP A 341 -4.34 24.73 9.04
C ASP A 341 -3.08 25.46 8.57
N LEU A 342 -2.53 25.07 7.42
CA LEU A 342 -1.45 25.78 6.74
C LEU A 342 -1.93 26.95 5.89
N PHE A 343 -3.22 27.25 5.80
CA PHE A 343 -3.76 28.34 4.96
C PHE A 343 -4.17 29.56 5.80
N PRO A 344 -4.12 30.78 5.24
CA PRO A 344 -4.64 31.95 5.93
C PRO A 344 -6.16 31.90 6.08
N THR A 345 -6.69 32.56 7.11
CA THR A 345 -8.15 32.73 7.30
C THR A 345 -8.76 33.86 6.47
N ARG A 346 -7.93 34.78 5.98
CA ARG A 346 -8.36 35.93 5.18
C ARG A 346 -7.44 36.10 3.98
N GLY A 347 -8.04 36.37 2.82
CA GLY A 347 -7.30 36.63 1.60
C GLY A 347 -6.72 38.04 1.60
N THR A 348 -5.78 38.29 0.71
CA THR A 348 -5.29 39.65 0.41
C THR A 348 -6.06 40.22 -0.79
N SER A 349 -5.91 41.52 -1.06
CA SER A 349 -6.45 42.10 -2.30
C SER A 349 -5.87 41.47 -3.57
N ALA A 350 -4.62 40.99 -3.49
CA ALA A 350 -3.95 40.27 -4.56
C ALA A 350 -4.33 38.78 -4.64
N SER A 351 -4.87 38.20 -3.55
CA SER A 351 -5.33 36.82 -3.53
C SER A 351 -6.47 36.58 -2.53
N PRO A 352 -7.74 36.70 -2.96
CA PRO A 352 -8.89 36.72 -2.06
C PRO A 352 -9.28 35.34 -1.50
N ASP A 353 -8.87 34.24 -2.14
CA ASP A 353 -9.31 32.88 -1.82
C ASP A 353 -8.57 32.26 -0.63
N ALA A 354 -8.98 32.65 0.58
CA ALA A 354 -8.48 32.09 1.84
C ALA A 354 -9.34 30.94 2.38
N CYS A 355 -8.92 30.37 3.50
CA CYS A 355 -9.59 29.28 4.20
C CYS A 355 -10.06 29.74 5.58
N ALA A 356 -11.27 30.30 5.66
CA ALA A 356 -11.79 30.97 6.85
C ALA A 356 -11.83 30.09 8.12
N ALA A 357 -11.91 28.76 7.94
CA ALA A 357 -11.93 27.79 9.04
C ALA A 357 -10.52 27.26 9.43
N SER A 358 -9.45 27.76 8.82
CA SER A 358 -8.07 27.40 9.17
C SER A 358 -7.68 27.86 10.58
N ASN A 359 -6.84 27.06 11.26
CA ASN A 359 -6.17 27.48 12.49
C ASN A 359 -4.87 28.29 12.27
N VAL A 360 -4.39 28.44 11.04
CA VAL A 360 -3.14 29.17 10.71
C VAL A 360 -1.99 28.76 11.64
N ALA A 361 -1.63 27.48 11.61
CA ALA A 361 -0.59 26.88 12.45
C ALA A 361 0.00 25.60 11.84
N GLU A 362 1.27 25.36 12.15
CA GLU A 362 1.92 24.04 12.05
C GLU A 362 1.31 23.13 13.11
N MET A 363 0.34 22.28 12.75
CA MET A 363 -0.37 21.50 13.76
C MET A 363 -0.91 20.16 13.28
N PHE A 364 -1.16 19.27 14.24
CA PHE A 364 -1.89 18.02 14.05
C PHE A 364 -2.69 17.65 15.30
N TYR A 365 -3.64 16.74 15.13
CA TYR A 365 -4.68 16.40 16.10
C TYR A 365 -4.39 15.02 16.69
N LEU A 366 -4.56 14.87 18.00
CA LEU A 366 -4.16 13.67 18.74
C LEU A 366 -5.27 13.15 19.65
N LEU A 367 -5.35 11.82 19.74
CA LEU A 367 -6.24 11.07 20.62
C LEU A 367 -5.99 11.41 22.08
N VAL A 368 -7.07 11.47 22.88
CA VAL A 368 -6.97 11.65 24.33
C VAL A 368 -7.40 10.40 25.10
N PRO A 369 -6.84 10.15 26.30
CA PRO A 369 -7.34 9.07 27.13
C PRO A 369 -8.79 9.31 27.55
N ASP A 370 -9.59 8.25 27.47
CA ASP A 370 -10.99 8.20 27.89
C ASP A 370 -11.23 6.87 28.64
N PRO A 371 -10.71 6.72 29.87
CA PRO A 371 -10.87 5.48 30.63
C PRO A 371 -12.35 5.20 30.98
N GLY A 372 -13.16 6.26 31.08
CA GLY A 372 -14.58 6.20 31.36
C GLY A 372 -15.43 5.70 30.18
N GLY A 373 -14.93 5.84 28.95
CA GLY A 373 -15.70 5.58 27.73
C GLY A 373 -16.81 6.61 27.52
N MET A 374 -16.54 7.87 27.84
CA MET A 374 -17.50 8.97 27.70
C MET A 374 -17.85 9.23 26.22
N ILE A 375 -16.88 9.06 25.32
CA ILE A 375 -17.02 9.34 23.89
C ILE A 375 -17.32 8.04 23.16
N ASN A 376 -18.49 7.97 22.54
CA ASN A 376 -18.97 6.80 21.79
C ASN A 376 -18.96 5.48 22.59
N GLY A 377 -18.73 5.46 23.90
CA GLY A 377 -18.59 4.23 24.69
C GLY A 377 -17.23 3.53 24.53
N ASN A 378 -16.27 4.12 23.80
CA ASN A 378 -14.96 3.53 23.54
C ASN A 378 -14.00 3.85 24.68
N ARG A 379 -13.35 2.84 25.27
CA ARG A 379 -12.46 3.03 26.42
C ARG A 379 -11.00 3.04 25.99
N TYR A 380 -10.32 4.17 26.19
CA TYR A 380 -8.88 4.30 25.95
C TYR A 380 -8.18 4.62 27.27
N SER A 381 -7.41 3.68 27.80
CA SER A 381 -6.65 3.93 29.04
C SER A 381 -5.54 4.96 28.79
N LYS A 382 -5.12 5.65 29.86
CA LYS A 382 -3.95 6.53 29.81
C LYS A 382 -2.70 5.80 29.28
N SER A 383 -2.44 4.58 29.76
CA SER A 383 -1.31 3.77 29.31
C SER A 383 -1.40 3.43 27.82
N PHE A 384 -2.57 3.06 27.32
CA PHE A 384 -2.77 2.77 25.90
C PHE A 384 -2.44 4.00 25.05
N VAL A 385 -3.00 5.17 25.38
CA VAL A 385 -2.74 6.40 24.62
C VAL A 385 -1.26 6.80 24.71
N THR A 386 -0.63 6.72 25.89
CA THR A 386 0.83 6.96 26.04
C THR A 386 1.64 6.09 25.07
N ASN A 387 1.33 4.80 24.99
CA ASN A 387 2.09 3.84 24.20
C ASN A 387 2.04 4.12 22.69
N VAL A 388 0.89 4.58 22.18
CA VAL A 388 0.70 4.83 20.74
C VAL A 388 1.06 6.25 20.33
N THR A 389 1.22 7.17 21.29
CA THR A 389 1.44 8.60 21.05
C THR A 389 2.70 8.86 20.23
N ILE A 390 3.84 8.26 20.59
CA ILE A 390 5.13 8.64 19.96
C ILE A 390 5.13 8.30 18.46
N ALA A 391 4.66 7.11 18.09
CA ALA A 391 4.56 6.71 16.68
C ALA A 391 3.57 7.60 15.93
N THR A 392 2.39 7.85 16.51
CA THR A 392 1.37 8.74 15.92
C THR A 392 1.91 10.14 15.70
N VAL A 393 2.64 10.70 16.67
CA VAL A 393 3.21 12.05 16.56
C VAL A 393 4.26 12.12 15.45
N ALA A 394 5.09 11.09 15.28
CA ALA A 394 6.03 11.03 14.15
C ALA A 394 5.30 10.93 12.79
N HIS A 395 4.26 10.09 12.74
CA HIS A 395 3.43 9.91 11.55
C HIS A 395 2.78 11.23 11.09
N GLU A 396 2.03 11.89 11.98
CA GLU A 396 1.34 13.13 11.63
C GLU A 396 2.30 14.31 11.42
N PHE A 397 3.47 14.29 12.06
CA PHE A 397 4.49 15.31 11.84
C PHE A 397 5.16 15.19 10.46
N GLU A 398 5.39 13.96 9.97
CA GLU A 398 5.86 13.75 8.59
C GLU A 398 4.86 14.32 7.58
N HIS A 399 3.56 14.03 7.73
CA HIS A 399 2.53 14.61 6.87
C HIS A 399 2.54 16.15 6.87
N LEU A 400 2.69 16.76 8.05
CA LEU A 400 2.83 18.20 8.18
C LEU A 400 4.09 18.72 7.46
N ILE A 401 5.24 18.07 7.63
CA ILE A 401 6.49 18.44 6.94
C ILE A 401 6.26 18.36 5.43
N ASN A 402 5.76 17.25 4.92
CA ASN A 402 5.59 16.99 3.50
C ASN A 402 4.65 18.02 2.86
N ALA A 403 3.47 18.23 3.43
CA ALA A 403 2.51 19.22 2.95
C ALA A 403 3.04 20.66 3.04
N SER A 404 3.66 21.05 4.16
CA SER A 404 4.21 22.40 4.37
C SER A 404 5.33 22.71 3.38
N ARG A 405 6.24 21.75 3.15
CA ARG A 405 7.35 21.93 2.22
C ARG A 405 6.88 22.00 0.77
N ARG A 406 5.94 21.17 0.35
CA ARG A 406 5.31 21.29 -0.99
C ARG A 406 4.60 22.62 -1.19
N LEU A 407 3.90 23.12 -0.17
CA LEU A 407 3.16 24.36 -0.26
C LEU A 407 4.09 25.58 -0.34
N TYR A 408 5.15 25.62 0.46
CA TYR A 408 5.91 26.86 0.72
C TYR A 408 7.40 26.83 0.38
N VAL A 409 8.01 25.67 0.24
CA VAL A 409 9.43 25.53 -0.13
C VAL A 409 9.55 25.12 -1.60
N ASN A 410 8.86 24.06 -2.00
CA ASN A 410 8.91 23.46 -3.33
C ASN A 410 7.78 24.03 -4.19
N THR A 411 7.72 25.35 -4.33
CA THR A 411 6.57 26.09 -4.88
C THR A 411 6.23 25.81 -6.35
N SER A 412 7.06 25.05 -7.06
CA SER A 412 6.72 24.52 -8.39
C SER A 412 5.81 23.29 -8.32
N ALA A 413 5.61 22.68 -7.15
CA ALA A 413 4.59 21.65 -6.92
C ALA A 413 3.20 22.29 -7.00
N ASP A 414 2.26 21.66 -7.70
CA ASP A 414 0.88 22.12 -7.88
C ASP A 414 -0.15 21.24 -7.15
N ASP A 415 0.32 20.22 -6.43
CA ASP A 415 -0.48 19.30 -5.64
C ASP A 415 0.31 18.76 -4.42
N TYR A 416 -0.42 18.11 -3.51
CA TYR A 416 0.14 17.31 -2.42
C TYR A 416 0.82 16.03 -2.95
N GLU A 417 1.49 15.30 -2.06
CA GLU A 417 2.04 13.99 -2.40
C GLU A 417 0.92 12.98 -2.66
N ALA A 418 1.19 11.97 -3.49
CA ALA A 418 0.28 10.87 -3.72
C ALA A 418 0.04 10.10 -2.41
N THR A 419 -1.22 9.79 -2.10
CA THR A 419 -1.64 9.25 -0.80
C THR A 419 -0.81 8.06 -0.33
N TRP A 420 -0.56 7.07 -1.21
CA TRP A 420 0.21 5.89 -0.84
C TRP A 420 1.67 6.23 -0.46
N LEU A 421 2.30 7.19 -1.15
CA LEU A 421 3.69 7.58 -0.90
C LEU A 421 3.80 8.47 0.34
N ASP A 422 2.85 9.37 0.54
CA ASP A 422 2.71 10.20 1.74
C ASP A 422 2.58 9.34 3.00
N GLU A 423 1.68 8.34 2.97
CA GLU A 423 1.52 7.35 4.04
C GLU A 423 2.76 6.47 4.23
N GLY A 424 3.41 6.07 3.13
CA GLY A 424 4.65 5.31 3.17
C GLY A 424 5.78 6.05 3.88
N LEU A 425 5.93 7.36 3.63
CA LEU A 425 6.93 8.20 4.27
C LEU A 425 6.62 8.43 5.76
N ALA A 426 5.35 8.65 6.12
CA ALA A 426 4.93 8.73 7.51
C ALA A 426 5.22 7.44 8.30
N HIS A 427 5.04 6.26 7.69
CA HIS A 427 5.43 5.00 8.29
C HIS A 427 6.95 4.78 8.36
N VAL A 428 7.73 5.37 7.43
CA VAL A 428 9.20 5.44 7.57
C VAL A 428 9.58 6.33 8.76
N ALA A 429 8.87 7.43 9.04
CA ALA A 429 9.11 8.26 10.22
C ALA A 429 8.96 7.47 11.53
N GLU A 430 7.90 6.67 11.65
CA GLU A 430 7.69 5.75 12.80
C GLU A 430 8.89 4.80 13.00
N GLU A 431 9.36 4.18 11.91
CA GLU A 431 10.53 3.30 11.93
C GLU A 431 11.81 4.04 12.35
N LEU A 432 12.07 5.22 11.80
CA LEU A 432 13.27 6.00 12.11
C LEU A 432 13.28 6.44 13.58
N VAL A 433 12.11 6.79 14.14
CA VAL A 433 11.97 7.11 15.55
C VAL A 433 12.20 5.88 16.44
N PHE A 434 11.73 4.69 16.03
CA PHE A 434 12.07 3.43 16.71
C PHE A 434 13.59 3.19 16.73
N LEU A 435 14.26 3.31 15.58
CA LEU A 435 15.70 3.12 15.46
C LEU A 435 16.47 4.12 16.34
N ALA A 436 16.08 5.40 16.31
CA ALA A 436 16.68 6.44 17.13
C ALA A 436 16.50 6.20 18.64
N ARG A 437 15.30 5.76 19.08
CA ARG A 437 15.01 5.48 20.50
C ARG A 437 15.80 4.28 21.03
N THR A 438 16.04 3.28 20.19
CA THR A 438 16.70 2.03 20.58
C THR A 438 18.21 2.04 20.37
N GLY A 439 18.72 2.97 19.57
CA GLY A 439 20.12 3.00 19.13
C GLY A 439 20.45 1.98 18.03
N LEU A 440 19.47 1.18 17.58
CA LEU A 440 19.59 0.30 16.44
C LEU A 440 19.75 1.11 15.14
N GLN A 441 20.31 0.48 14.12
CA GLN A 441 20.64 1.12 12.86
C GLN A 441 20.05 0.34 11.68
N PRO A 442 19.75 1.00 10.56
CA PRO A 442 19.46 0.31 9.31
C PRO A 442 20.60 -0.64 8.93
N ARG A 443 20.30 -1.63 8.09
CA ARG A 443 21.24 -2.62 7.55
C ARG A 443 21.89 -3.56 8.59
N GLN A 444 21.26 -3.76 9.75
CA GLN A 444 21.72 -4.67 10.80
C GLN A 444 21.09 -6.09 10.76
N ASN A 445 20.24 -6.36 9.77
CA ASN A 445 19.41 -7.56 9.67
C ASN A 445 18.66 -7.87 10.99
N LEU A 446 17.92 -6.88 11.49
CA LEU A 446 17.26 -6.92 12.80
C LEU A 446 16.28 -8.10 12.87
N ASP A 447 16.54 -9.02 13.81
CA ASP A 447 15.78 -10.26 14.00
C ASP A 447 15.00 -10.27 15.32
N ALA A 448 14.16 -11.27 15.53
CA ALA A 448 13.36 -11.39 16.75
C ALA A 448 14.19 -11.58 18.03
N THR A 449 15.45 -12.02 17.92
CA THR A 449 16.38 -12.14 19.05
C THR A 449 16.83 -10.76 19.48
N MET A 450 17.29 -9.93 18.54
CA MET A 450 17.69 -8.55 18.76
C MET A 450 16.53 -7.72 19.34
N LEU A 451 15.33 -7.87 18.78
CA LEU A 451 14.15 -7.12 19.24
C LEU A 451 13.72 -7.48 20.67
N ARG A 452 14.12 -8.65 21.19
CA ARG A 452 13.84 -9.09 22.56
C ARG A 452 15.07 -9.05 23.48
N SER A 453 16.18 -8.51 22.99
CA SER A 453 17.46 -8.50 23.72
C SER A 453 17.39 -7.70 25.03
N THR A 454 16.59 -6.63 25.07
CA THR A 454 16.38 -5.81 26.27
C THR A 454 14.92 -5.34 26.39
N PRO A 455 14.40 -5.11 27.62
CA PRO A 455 13.05 -4.59 27.81
C PRO A 455 12.77 -3.24 27.08
N PRO A 456 13.71 -2.27 27.04
CA PRO A 456 13.49 -1.03 26.28
C PRO A 456 13.31 -1.25 24.78
N ILE A 457 14.10 -2.14 24.16
CA ILE A 457 13.98 -2.46 22.73
C ILE A 457 12.64 -3.15 22.45
N ALA A 458 12.26 -4.14 23.26
CA ALA A 458 11.00 -4.86 23.09
C ALA A 458 9.78 -3.93 23.24
N THR A 459 9.85 -2.99 24.19
CA THR A 459 8.81 -1.99 24.42
C THR A 459 8.72 -1.03 23.24
N ALA A 460 9.85 -0.46 22.80
CA ALA A 460 9.89 0.44 21.64
C ALA A 460 9.38 -0.24 20.37
N PHE A 461 9.73 -1.50 20.14
CA PHE A 461 9.25 -2.25 18.99
C PHE A 461 7.72 -2.38 19.00
N THR A 462 7.14 -2.74 20.14
CA THR A 462 5.69 -2.89 20.32
C THR A 462 4.95 -1.55 20.16
N GLU A 463 5.57 -0.46 20.58
CA GLU A 463 4.97 0.88 20.55
C GLU A 463 5.10 1.58 19.19
N GLN A 464 6.15 1.26 18.41
CA GLN A 464 6.56 2.12 17.28
C GLN A 464 6.83 1.40 15.96
N ALA A 465 7.05 0.09 15.94
CA ALA A 465 7.45 -0.61 14.71
C ALA A 465 6.54 -1.79 14.35
N ILE A 466 5.94 -2.47 15.33
CA ILE A 466 5.13 -3.68 15.11
C ILE A 466 3.97 -3.45 14.14
N ASP A 467 3.42 -2.24 14.15
CA ASP A 467 2.26 -1.83 13.38
C ASP A 467 2.56 -1.78 11.86
N ASN A 468 3.80 -1.46 11.48
CA ASN A 468 4.27 -1.54 10.10
C ASN A 468 4.35 -3.00 9.61
N PHE A 469 4.78 -3.92 10.48
CA PHE A 469 4.81 -5.35 10.17
C PHE A 469 3.42 -5.94 10.01
N ASP A 470 2.46 -5.56 10.85
CA ASP A 470 1.09 -6.04 10.71
C ASP A 470 0.46 -5.57 9.39
N ARG A 471 0.70 -4.31 9.00
CA ARG A 471 0.27 -3.77 7.69
C ARG A 471 0.93 -4.49 6.52
N LEU A 472 2.23 -4.75 6.59
CA LEU A 472 2.94 -5.54 5.58
C LEU A 472 2.38 -6.98 5.53
N GLY A 473 2.03 -7.56 6.67
CA GLY A 473 1.38 -8.87 6.75
C GLY A 473 0.11 -8.94 5.91
N LEU A 474 -0.73 -7.90 5.93
CA LEU A 474 -1.94 -7.80 5.08
C LEU A 474 -1.62 -7.83 3.58
N PHE A 475 -0.51 -7.19 3.16
CA PHE A 475 -0.05 -7.29 1.79
C PHE A 475 0.43 -8.70 1.46
N LEU A 476 1.25 -9.31 2.33
CA LEU A 476 1.80 -10.66 2.15
C LEU A 476 0.71 -11.74 2.12
N GLU A 477 -0.43 -11.52 2.77
CA GLU A 477 -1.62 -12.38 2.71
C GLU A 477 -2.44 -12.24 1.42
N GLY A 478 -2.18 -11.22 0.61
CA GLY A 478 -2.89 -10.95 -0.63
C GLY A 478 -2.05 -10.22 -1.69
N PRO A 479 -0.84 -10.70 -2.03
CA PRO A 479 0.09 -9.94 -2.89
C PRO A 479 -0.40 -9.83 -4.34
N THR A 480 -1.35 -10.66 -4.76
CA THR A 480 -2.02 -10.57 -6.07
C THR A 480 -3.22 -9.62 -6.08
N ARG A 481 -3.64 -9.15 -4.91
CA ARG A 481 -4.83 -8.30 -4.70
C ARG A 481 -4.51 -6.93 -4.13
N ASN A 482 -3.31 -6.72 -3.62
CA ASN A 482 -2.83 -5.47 -3.04
C ASN A 482 -1.63 -4.95 -3.86
N SER A 483 -1.27 -3.68 -3.67
CA SER A 483 -0.20 -3.01 -4.41
C SER A 483 0.55 -2.04 -3.50
N PRO A 484 1.88 -1.90 -3.64
CA PRO A 484 2.66 -0.87 -2.93
C PRO A 484 2.49 0.54 -3.53
N TYR A 485 1.70 0.70 -4.59
CA TYR A 485 1.43 2.01 -5.21
C TYR A 485 0.01 2.10 -5.75
N ALA A 486 -0.94 1.39 -5.13
CA ALA A 486 -2.34 1.61 -5.44
C ALA A 486 -2.74 3.04 -5.09
N ASP A 487 -3.60 3.61 -5.92
CA ASP A 487 -4.23 4.90 -5.65
C ASP A 487 -5.36 4.74 -4.62
N ASP A 488 -4.98 4.31 -3.42
CA ASP A 488 -5.85 4.11 -2.26
C ASP A 488 -5.10 4.37 -0.96
N ASP A 489 -5.82 4.22 0.15
CA ASP A 489 -5.32 4.38 1.51
C ASP A 489 -5.44 3.08 2.31
N SER A 490 -5.30 1.93 1.63
CA SER A 490 -5.47 0.64 2.29
C SER A 490 -4.28 0.33 3.20
N LEU A 491 -4.53 -0.29 4.35
CA LEU A 491 -3.46 -0.70 5.29
C LEU A 491 -2.42 -1.63 4.62
N ALA A 492 -2.85 -2.48 3.68
CA ALA A 492 -1.95 -3.31 2.90
C ALA A 492 -1.04 -2.48 1.98
N THR A 493 -1.58 -1.47 1.29
CA THR A 493 -0.81 -0.52 0.48
C THR A 493 0.21 0.22 1.33
N ARG A 494 -0.19 0.72 2.50
CA ARG A 494 0.70 1.42 3.44
C ARG A 494 1.89 0.56 3.87
N GLY A 495 1.62 -0.67 4.34
CA GLY A 495 2.68 -1.60 4.76
C GLY A 495 3.60 -2.04 3.62
N ALA A 496 3.03 -2.26 2.44
CA ALA A 496 3.80 -2.59 1.23
C ALA A 496 4.70 -1.41 0.79
N THR A 497 4.19 -0.18 0.87
CA THR A 497 4.95 1.03 0.54
C THR A 497 6.11 1.23 1.50
N TRP A 498 5.85 1.16 2.82
CA TRP A 498 6.90 1.24 3.85
C TRP A 498 8.01 0.22 3.59
N ALA A 499 7.64 -1.05 3.40
CA ALA A 499 8.60 -2.12 3.16
C ALA A 499 9.39 -1.90 1.85
N PHE A 500 8.75 -1.39 0.80
CA PHE A 500 9.44 -1.03 -0.44
C PHE A 500 10.43 0.11 -0.24
N LEU A 501 10.04 1.20 0.45
CA LEU A 501 10.91 2.34 0.72
C LEU A 501 12.11 1.92 1.56
N ARG A 502 11.89 1.11 2.59
CA ARG A 502 12.95 0.52 3.42
C ARG A 502 13.93 -0.29 2.59
N TYR A 503 13.42 -1.20 1.76
CA TYR A 503 14.23 -1.99 0.83
C TYR A 503 15.02 -1.09 -0.13
N ALA A 504 14.38 -0.09 -0.74
CA ALA A 504 15.03 0.81 -1.69
C ALA A 504 16.16 1.62 -1.04
N ALA A 505 15.98 2.03 0.22
CA ALA A 505 17.00 2.68 1.02
C ALA A 505 18.11 1.73 1.49
N ASP A 506 17.83 0.45 1.67
CA ASP A 506 18.83 -0.59 1.91
C ASP A 506 19.69 -0.88 0.67
N GLN A 507 19.26 -0.48 -0.52
CA GLN A 507 20.10 -0.49 -1.71
C GLN A 507 21.04 0.73 -1.79
N GLN A 508 21.04 1.59 -0.78
CA GLN A 508 21.98 2.70 -0.60
C GLN A 508 22.90 2.45 0.61
N GLN A 509 24.04 3.15 0.66
CA GLN A 509 24.86 3.18 1.88
C GLN A 509 24.06 3.81 3.03
N ALA A 510 24.27 3.35 4.27
CA ALA A 510 23.53 3.83 5.43
C ALA A 510 23.62 5.36 5.61
N THR A 511 24.80 5.93 5.36
CA THR A 511 25.05 7.39 5.43
C THR A 511 24.30 8.20 4.37
N ALA A 512 23.84 7.58 3.29
CA ALA A 512 23.12 8.24 2.21
C ALA A 512 21.59 8.19 2.37
N GLN A 513 21.07 7.44 3.36
CA GLN A 513 19.62 7.27 3.53
C GLN A 513 18.92 8.56 3.98
N GLU A 514 19.56 9.38 4.82
CA GLU A 514 19.03 10.69 5.21
C GLU A 514 18.77 11.58 3.97
N THR A 515 19.76 11.70 3.08
CA THR A 515 19.60 12.45 1.82
C THR A 515 18.57 11.81 0.88
N LEU A 516 18.38 10.49 0.94
CA LEU A 516 17.34 9.82 0.16
C LEU A 516 15.94 10.28 0.60
N TRP A 517 15.65 10.28 1.90
CA TRP A 517 14.38 10.74 2.45
C TRP A 517 14.13 12.22 2.13
N GLN A 518 15.17 13.05 2.28
CA GLN A 518 15.09 14.46 1.90
C GLN A 518 14.74 14.64 0.43
N ARG A 519 15.30 13.83 -0.49
CA ARG A 519 14.97 13.95 -1.93
C ARG A 519 13.53 13.56 -2.25
N LEU A 520 12.97 12.57 -1.54
CA LEU A 520 11.56 12.17 -1.73
C LEU A 520 10.61 13.28 -1.26
N VAL A 521 10.86 13.87 -0.08
CA VAL A 521 10.00 14.93 0.47
C VAL A 521 10.19 16.28 -0.24
N ASN A 522 11.38 16.53 -0.79
CA ASN A 522 11.71 17.79 -1.46
C ASN A 522 11.48 17.82 -2.97
N GLY A 523 10.85 16.78 -3.51
CA GLY A 523 10.42 16.74 -4.90
C GLY A 523 9.27 17.70 -5.19
N THR A 524 9.09 18.03 -6.47
CA THR A 524 7.91 18.74 -6.99
C THR A 524 6.92 17.80 -7.69
N ALA A 525 7.41 16.66 -8.18
CA ALA A 525 6.61 15.57 -8.70
C ALA A 525 5.98 14.75 -7.56
N SER A 526 4.85 14.08 -7.79
CA SER A 526 4.18 13.19 -6.80
C SER A 526 4.08 11.75 -7.32
N GLY A 527 3.91 10.78 -6.41
CA GLY A 527 3.73 9.36 -6.68
C GLY A 527 4.89 8.73 -7.46
N LEU A 528 4.58 7.94 -8.48
CA LEU A 528 5.60 7.28 -9.31
C LEU A 528 6.54 8.28 -10.01
N PRO A 529 6.06 9.42 -10.58
CA PRO A 529 6.94 10.49 -11.02
C PRO A 529 7.96 10.97 -9.98
N ASN A 530 7.57 11.07 -8.70
CA ASN A 530 8.50 11.42 -7.62
C ASN A 530 9.57 10.31 -7.44
N LEU A 531 9.14 9.05 -7.37
CA LEU A 531 10.07 7.93 -7.30
C LEU A 531 11.04 7.91 -8.49
N HIS A 532 10.57 8.23 -9.70
CA HIS A 532 11.42 8.32 -10.88
C HIS A 532 12.45 9.45 -10.77
N ALA A 533 12.08 10.60 -10.21
CA ALA A 533 13.02 11.69 -9.98
C ALA A 533 14.14 11.31 -9.00
N VAL A 534 13.83 10.48 -7.99
CA VAL A 534 14.80 10.10 -6.94
C VAL A 534 15.63 8.86 -7.31
N PHE A 535 14.99 7.85 -7.90
CA PHE A 535 15.56 6.53 -8.16
C PHE A 535 15.89 6.26 -9.64
N GLY A 536 15.53 7.18 -10.55
CA GLY A 536 15.77 7.08 -11.99
C GLY A 536 14.70 6.29 -12.75
N THR A 537 15.03 5.82 -13.96
CA THR A 537 14.10 5.10 -14.84
C THR A 537 13.77 3.68 -14.35
N ASP A 538 14.54 3.14 -13.41
CA ASP A 538 14.48 1.73 -12.99
C ASP A 538 13.43 1.43 -11.91
N VAL A 539 12.49 2.34 -11.64
CA VAL A 539 11.48 2.16 -10.56
C VAL A 539 10.70 0.85 -10.71
N ALA A 540 10.26 0.51 -11.93
CA ALA A 540 9.57 -0.75 -12.19
C ALA A 540 10.44 -1.98 -11.89
N THR A 541 11.73 -1.91 -12.26
CA THR A 541 12.74 -2.93 -11.95
C THR A 541 12.94 -3.07 -10.44
N ARG A 542 12.99 -1.96 -9.70
CA ARG A 542 13.11 -1.97 -8.24
C ARG A 542 11.90 -2.60 -7.55
N PHE A 543 10.69 -2.31 -8.01
CA PHE A 543 9.49 -2.99 -7.47
C PHE A 543 9.48 -4.49 -7.78
N ARG A 544 9.93 -4.90 -8.99
CA ARG A 544 10.10 -6.33 -9.32
C ARG A 544 11.13 -6.99 -8.39
N ASP A 545 12.26 -6.34 -8.17
CA ASP A 545 13.34 -6.88 -7.33
C ASP A 545 12.91 -6.93 -5.86
N TRP A 546 12.18 -5.92 -5.38
CA TRP A 546 11.52 -5.93 -4.07
C TRP A 546 10.51 -7.09 -3.95
N ALA A 547 9.64 -7.28 -4.94
CA ALA A 547 8.67 -8.37 -4.93
C ALA A 547 9.38 -9.74 -4.88
N THR A 548 10.52 -9.88 -5.55
CA THR A 548 11.37 -11.08 -5.49
C THR A 548 12.06 -11.22 -4.14
N MET A 549 12.57 -10.12 -3.56
CA MET A 549 13.16 -10.07 -2.23
C MET A 549 12.18 -10.57 -1.16
N LEU A 550 10.89 -10.22 -1.24
CA LEU A 550 9.89 -10.71 -0.28
C LEU A 550 9.86 -12.25 -0.18
N LEU A 551 10.25 -12.97 -1.22
CA LEU A 551 10.42 -14.42 -1.18
C LEU A 551 11.88 -14.85 -0.87
N MET A 552 12.86 -14.08 -1.31
CA MET A 552 14.28 -14.45 -1.26
C MET A 552 15.03 -14.02 0.01
N ASP A 553 14.40 -13.19 0.85
CA ASP A 553 15.02 -12.67 2.06
C ASP A 553 15.60 -13.80 2.93
N ASP A 554 16.86 -13.62 3.35
CA ASP A 554 17.71 -14.57 4.09
C ASP A 554 17.92 -15.95 3.44
N VAL A 555 17.61 -16.14 2.15
CA VAL A 555 18.02 -17.35 1.43
C VAL A 555 19.55 -17.36 1.27
N PRO A 556 20.27 -18.40 1.72
CA PRO A 556 21.72 -18.45 1.61
C PRO A 556 22.22 -18.29 0.17
N GLY A 557 23.21 -17.43 -0.02
CA GLY A 557 23.81 -17.17 -1.34
C GLY A 557 23.02 -16.24 -2.24
N ALA A 558 21.91 -15.66 -1.77
CA ALA A 558 21.16 -14.67 -2.52
C ALA A 558 21.97 -13.38 -2.74
N ASP A 559 21.84 -12.81 -3.94
CA ASP A 559 22.37 -11.49 -4.28
C ASP A 559 21.79 -10.43 -3.34
N ALA A 560 22.58 -9.43 -2.95
CA ALA A 560 22.16 -8.35 -2.04
C ALA A 560 20.92 -7.57 -2.54
N ARG A 561 20.67 -7.57 -3.86
CA ARG A 561 19.44 -7.00 -4.45
C ARG A 561 18.17 -7.73 -4.03
N PHE A 562 18.27 -8.97 -3.57
CA PHE A 562 17.13 -9.79 -3.15
C PHE A 562 17.13 -10.05 -1.63
N GLN A 563 17.66 -9.10 -0.85
CA GLN A 563 17.71 -9.13 0.62
C GLN A 563 17.12 -7.85 1.22
N MET A 564 16.43 -7.96 2.35
CA MET A 564 16.05 -6.85 3.22
C MET A 564 17.16 -6.65 4.26
N LEU A 565 18.09 -5.73 4.01
CA LEU A 565 19.30 -5.65 4.84
C LEU A 565 19.02 -5.11 6.24
N SER A 566 17.98 -4.30 6.42
CA SER A 566 17.61 -3.72 7.71
C SER A 566 16.87 -4.69 8.62
N TRP A 567 16.04 -5.57 8.06
CA TRP A 567 15.12 -6.41 8.80
C TRP A 567 15.18 -7.86 8.32
N ASN A 568 15.31 -8.78 9.28
CA ASN A 568 15.09 -10.19 9.00
C ASN A 568 13.58 -10.45 8.98
N LEU A 569 12.93 -10.32 7.82
CA LEU A 569 11.46 -10.35 7.77
C LEU A 569 10.92 -11.66 8.30
N ARG A 570 11.56 -12.79 7.94
CA ARG A 570 11.12 -14.13 8.35
C ARG A 570 11.17 -14.32 9.86
N SER A 571 12.26 -13.93 10.50
CA SER A 571 12.43 -14.02 11.96
C SER A 571 11.43 -13.14 12.70
N VAL A 572 11.25 -11.90 12.23
CA VAL A 572 10.34 -10.94 12.86
C VAL A 572 8.89 -11.40 12.74
N PHE A 573 8.43 -11.78 11.54
CA PHE A 573 7.07 -12.32 11.35
C PHE A 573 6.82 -13.60 12.16
N ALA A 574 7.80 -14.51 12.19
CA ALA A 574 7.68 -15.73 12.97
C ALA A 574 7.48 -15.48 14.46
N ALA A 575 8.05 -14.40 15.00
CA ALA A 575 7.91 -14.02 16.39
C ALA A 575 6.64 -13.22 16.69
N ILE A 576 6.26 -12.26 15.84
CA ILE A 576 5.07 -11.42 16.06
C ILE A 576 3.79 -12.25 16.03
N ASP A 577 3.71 -13.25 15.16
CA ASP A 577 2.47 -14.03 15.01
C ASP A 577 2.34 -15.19 15.99
N GLY A 578 3.39 -15.50 16.75
CA GLY A 578 3.45 -16.69 17.61
C GLY A 578 3.29 -18.02 16.87
N SER A 579 3.17 -17.95 15.54
CA SER A 579 2.83 -19.03 14.63
C SER A 579 4.11 -19.69 14.09
N GLY A 580 5.24 -18.97 14.13
CA GLY A 580 6.56 -19.48 13.73
C GLY A 580 6.84 -19.35 12.24
N THR A 581 6.19 -18.42 11.56
CA THR A 581 6.03 -18.45 10.10
C THR A 581 5.91 -17.10 9.44
N TYR A 582 6.12 -17.10 8.12
CA TYR A 582 6.13 -15.92 7.27
C TYR A 582 4.88 -15.88 6.38
N PRO A 583 4.05 -14.81 6.44
CA PRO A 583 2.68 -14.83 5.94
C PRO A 583 2.52 -14.82 4.41
N LEU A 584 3.61 -14.75 3.65
CA LEU A 584 3.61 -14.66 2.20
C LEU A 584 2.79 -15.79 1.54
N GLN A 585 1.70 -15.41 0.86
CA GLN A 585 0.90 -16.34 0.07
C GLN A 585 1.66 -16.84 -1.16
N THR A 586 1.68 -18.16 -1.31
CA THR A 586 2.27 -18.85 -2.44
C THR A 586 1.32 -19.90 -3.00
N THR A 587 1.38 -20.14 -4.30
CA THR A 587 0.64 -21.21 -4.97
C THR A 587 1.58 -22.38 -5.26
N ALA A 588 1.29 -23.58 -4.78
CA ALA A 588 2.02 -24.78 -5.20
C ALA A 588 1.57 -25.19 -6.60
N LEU A 589 2.51 -25.37 -7.53
CA LEU A 589 2.24 -25.90 -8.86
C LEU A 589 2.17 -27.43 -8.81
N VAL A 590 1.35 -28.01 -9.69
CA VAL A 590 1.16 -29.45 -9.82
C VAL A 590 1.43 -29.86 -11.27
N SER A 591 2.31 -30.84 -11.47
CA SER A 591 2.69 -31.32 -12.82
C SER A 591 1.46 -31.73 -13.64
N GLY A 592 1.39 -31.30 -14.90
CA GLY A 592 0.28 -31.57 -15.80
C GLY A 592 -1.01 -30.77 -15.52
N SER A 593 -1.02 -29.91 -14.50
CA SER A 593 -2.17 -29.07 -14.15
C SER A 593 -1.87 -27.59 -14.38
N SER A 594 -2.69 -26.94 -15.20
CA SER A 594 -2.58 -25.50 -15.45
C SER A 594 -2.87 -24.68 -14.18
N SER A 595 -2.09 -23.62 -13.96
CA SER A 595 -2.29 -22.64 -12.88
C SER A 595 -2.48 -21.24 -13.46
N THR A 596 -3.51 -20.52 -13.01
CA THR A 596 -3.79 -19.16 -13.46
C THR A 596 -3.32 -18.14 -12.43
N ALA A 597 -2.52 -17.17 -12.86
CA ALA A 597 -2.18 -16.00 -12.05
C ALA A 597 -3.00 -14.80 -12.52
N SER A 598 -3.68 -14.09 -11.61
CA SER A 598 -4.33 -12.79 -11.87
C SER A 598 -3.83 -11.77 -10.87
N ILE A 599 -3.08 -10.78 -11.34
CA ILE A 599 -2.23 -9.92 -10.53
C ILE A 599 -2.64 -8.46 -10.72
N LEU A 600 -2.97 -7.78 -9.63
CA LEU A 600 -3.19 -6.33 -9.62
C LEU A 600 -1.92 -5.58 -10.08
N ALA A 601 -2.06 -4.42 -10.71
CA ALA A 601 -0.98 -3.45 -10.89
C ALA A 601 -0.17 -3.27 -9.60
N GLY A 602 1.15 -3.51 -9.66
CA GLY A 602 2.08 -3.50 -8.51
C GLY A 602 2.06 -4.72 -7.60
N GLY A 603 1.14 -5.66 -7.83
CA GLY A 603 1.12 -6.93 -7.12
C GLY A 603 2.09 -7.96 -7.68
N ALA A 604 2.20 -9.10 -6.98
CA ALA A 604 2.99 -10.24 -7.40
C ALA A 604 2.31 -11.58 -7.08
N ALA A 605 2.57 -12.59 -7.92
CA ALA A 605 2.22 -13.99 -7.67
C ALA A 605 3.49 -14.82 -7.43
N TYR A 606 3.41 -15.75 -6.49
CA TYR A 606 4.53 -16.59 -6.05
C TYR A 606 4.18 -18.06 -6.25
N MET A 607 4.71 -18.68 -7.31
CA MET A 607 4.35 -20.06 -7.69
C MET A 607 5.50 -21.01 -7.38
N ARG A 608 5.35 -21.88 -6.36
CA ARG A 608 6.39 -22.79 -5.88
C ARG A 608 6.29 -24.17 -6.51
N PHE A 609 7.43 -24.80 -6.78
CA PHE A 609 7.53 -26.16 -7.32
C PHE A 609 8.88 -26.80 -6.96
N GLY A 610 8.94 -28.13 -6.93
CA GLY A 610 10.17 -28.90 -6.79
C GLY A 610 10.65 -29.45 -8.13
N VAL A 611 11.94 -29.73 -8.23
CA VAL A 611 12.52 -30.54 -9.31
C VAL A 611 13.43 -31.58 -8.69
N GLY A 612 13.15 -32.86 -8.93
CA GLY A 612 13.88 -33.98 -8.35
C GLY A 612 15.35 -34.05 -8.78
N ALA A 613 16.15 -34.81 -8.02
CA ALA A 613 17.57 -35.02 -8.29
C ALA A 613 17.83 -35.63 -9.68
N GLY A 614 18.69 -34.98 -10.47
CA GLY A 614 19.01 -35.40 -11.84
C GLY A 614 17.83 -35.29 -12.82
N ARG A 615 16.72 -34.65 -12.43
CA ARG A 615 15.53 -34.46 -13.27
C ARG A 615 15.50 -33.04 -13.83
N THR A 616 14.74 -32.89 -14.91
CA THR A 616 14.41 -31.60 -15.50
C THR A 616 12.90 -31.39 -15.47
N ALA A 617 12.51 -30.13 -15.40
CA ALA A 617 11.12 -29.71 -15.49
C ALA A 617 10.96 -28.57 -16.50
N SER A 618 9.76 -28.48 -17.08
CA SER A 618 9.37 -27.39 -17.95
C SER A 618 8.22 -26.59 -17.34
N LEU A 619 8.29 -25.27 -17.47
CA LEU A 619 7.15 -24.38 -17.29
C LEU A 619 6.88 -23.70 -18.63
N THR A 620 5.62 -23.71 -19.08
CA THR A 620 5.21 -23.01 -20.31
C THR A 620 4.09 -22.03 -20.03
N TRP A 621 4.04 -20.96 -20.81
CA TRP A 621 3.00 -19.93 -20.76
C TRP A 621 2.75 -19.35 -22.15
N GLU A 622 1.61 -18.71 -22.35
CA GLU A 622 1.34 -17.91 -23.56
C GLU A 622 2.12 -16.59 -23.53
N ALA A 623 2.09 -15.79 -24.59
CA ALA A 623 2.69 -14.47 -24.57
C ALA A 623 2.23 -13.67 -23.33
N LEU A 624 3.19 -13.21 -22.51
CA LEU A 624 2.87 -12.50 -21.28
C LEU A 624 2.22 -11.15 -21.59
N PRO A 625 1.30 -10.67 -20.73
CA PRO A 625 0.90 -9.28 -20.76
C PRO A 625 2.14 -8.36 -20.72
N PRO A 626 2.20 -7.26 -21.48
CA PRO A 626 3.42 -6.45 -21.63
C PRO A 626 4.00 -5.90 -20.32
N THR A 627 3.19 -5.81 -19.27
CA THR A 627 3.59 -5.31 -17.96
C THR A 627 4.03 -6.41 -16.99
N VAL A 628 3.85 -7.68 -17.35
CA VAL A 628 4.20 -8.81 -16.47
C VAL A 628 5.62 -9.26 -16.73
N THR A 629 6.44 -9.26 -15.68
CA THR A 629 7.80 -9.81 -15.70
C THR A 629 7.89 -11.05 -14.81
N LEU A 630 8.70 -12.02 -15.22
CA LEU A 630 8.94 -13.24 -14.46
C LEU A 630 10.36 -13.27 -13.89
N SER A 631 10.49 -13.84 -12.69
CA SER A 631 11.77 -14.18 -12.05
C SER A 631 11.68 -15.61 -11.55
N LEU A 632 12.53 -16.50 -12.05
CA LEU A 632 12.72 -17.83 -11.49
C LEU A 632 13.77 -17.75 -10.39
N VAL A 633 13.46 -18.27 -9.22
CA VAL A 633 14.39 -18.33 -8.07
C VAL A 633 14.59 -19.76 -7.61
N ARG A 634 15.79 -20.07 -7.11
CA ARG A 634 16.05 -21.32 -6.37
C ARG A 634 16.17 -21.03 -4.87
N LEU A 635 15.30 -21.64 -4.09
CA LEU A 635 15.19 -21.44 -2.64
C LEU A 635 16.14 -22.36 -1.86
N ARG A 636 16.29 -23.61 -2.30
CA ARG A 636 17.18 -24.62 -1.69
C ARG A 636 17.57 -25.71 -2.68
#